data_AF-A0AAC8ZHE8-F1
#
_entry.id   AF-A0AAC8ZHE8-F1
#
_cell.length_a   1.000
_cell.length_b   1.000
_cell.length_c   1.000
_cell.angle_alpha   90.00
_cell.angle_beta   90.00
_cell.angle_gamma   90.00
#
_symmetry.space_group_name_H-M   'P 1'
#
loop_
_entity.id
_entity.type
_entity.pdbx_description
1 polymer ?
#
loop_
_entity_poly.entity_id
_entity_poly.type
_entity_poly.pdbx_seq_one_letter_code
_entity_poly.pdbx_strand_id
1 'polypeptide(L)'
;MVSLTQDLQRLRQATATDDRERLAQAAYRDAVLYLLQQDPFYGNVLRQLAVTFWDAPTAPVSLKPTAQDWQLQLSPSALQQTPWTGAQWLAMLRHTVLHLLWRHPQRYATAVQTPSQAGLVRWATDAAVNDYLADLPADAITSQKLAQLLEEPVLPRQDSAVYLQQLRRWQAQKATTDWQLAAGGPQTLPKTAQHDGHSGWRGANDEAAETREQWRAQLFMTADRAISAKQRGTLPGSIQAALKPLVAERPLDWRALLKRGWGQVPAGRQPAYGRFNRRQPARMDLPGEIVQTWRKIAVFVDESGSMGSQEISYLLGQMATLLVVYPAQVTVYPFDTVVDPTQGFALERRPQTLQRTGGGGTRFQAVFDALPRLLAGSTDQLVVILTDGYGEEQIRPTLPVTVLWLLTSPIDQFSIKHAPGTVVSLTTDPQWQALRRQP
;
A
#
# COMPACT_ATOMS: atom_id res chain seq x y z
N MET A 1 -26.31 12.53 -14.33
CA MET A 1 -25.63 13.79 -13.94
C MET A 1 -26.56 14.90 -13.45
N VAL A 2 -27.82 14.98 -13.91
CA VAL A 2 -28.79 16.00 -13.45
C VAL A 2 -28.99 15.96 -11.93
N SER A 3 -29.08 14.76 -11.32
CA SER A 3 -29.15 14.59 -9.85
C SER A 3 -27.97 15.24 -9.12
N LEU A 4 -26.73 14.99 -9.54
CA LEU A 4 -25.54 15.58 -8.90
C LEU A 4 -25.49 17.10 -9.04
N THR A 5 -25.96 17.63 -10.17
CA THR A 5 -26.05 19.09 -10.36
C THR A 5 -27.10 19.69 -9.42
N GLN A 6 -28.21 18.99 -9.21
CA GLN A 6 -29.23 19.38 -8.24
C GLN A 6 -28.71 19.29 -6.79
N ASP A 7 -27.89 18.29 -6.47
CA ASP A 7 -27.24 18.17 -5.15
C ASP A 7 -26.36 19.39 -4.85
N LEU A 8 -25.55 19.80 -5.83
CA LEU A 8 -24.74 21.01 -5.71
C LEU A 8 -25.63 22.26 -5.62
N GLN A 9 -26.71 22.37 -6.40
CA GLN A 9 -27.66 23.50 -6.30
C GLN A 9 -28.29 23.59 -4.91
N ARG A 10 -28.69 22.46 -4.31
CA ARG A 10 -29.20 22.41 -2.92
C ARG A 10 -28.16 22.89 -1.92
N LEU A 11 -26.90 22.45 -2.07
CA LEU A 11 -25.80 22.94 -1.24
C LEU A 11 -25.60 24.46 -1.40
N ARG A 12 -25.73 25.01 -2.61
CA ARG A 12 -25.60 26.46 -2.85
C ARG A 12 -26.65 27.28 -2.11
N GLN A 13 -27.85 26.74 -1.95
CA GLN A 13 -28.98 27.39 -1.29
C GLN A 13 -28.97 27.24 0.24
N ALA A 14 -28.09 26.40 0.79
CA ALA A 14 -28.04 26.13 2.22
C ALA A 14 -27.46 27.32 3.01
N THR A 15 -28.11 27.69 4.12
CA THR A 15 -27.74 28.84 4.96
C THR A 15 -27.08 28.44 6.28
N ALA A 16 -27.46 27.29 6.86
CA ALA A 16 -26.89 26.77 8.10
C ALA A 16 -25.66 25.88 7.86
N THR A 17 -24.67 25.91 8.77
CA THR A 17 -23.44 25.09 8.68
C THR A 17 -23.72 23.59 8.67
N ASP A 18 -24.52 23.10 9.62
CA ASP A 18 -24.83 21.67 9.73
C ASP A 18 -25.57 21.13 8.48
N ASP A 19 -26.39 21.97 7.86
CA ASP A 19 -27.04 21.63 6.60
C ASP A 19 -26.05 21.58 5.44
N ARG A 20 -25.06 22.48 5.40
CA ARG A 20 -24.01 22.49 4.38
C ARG A 20 -23.14 21.23 4.45
N GLU A 21 -22.69 20.83 5.64
CA GLU A 21 -21.91 19.59 5.80
C GLU A 21 -22.71 18.36 5.35
N ARG A 22 -23.97 18.24 5.79
CA ARG A 22 -24.85 17.12 5.41
C ARG A 22 -25.08 17.05 3.90
N LEU A 23 -25.32 18.19 3.26
CA LEU A 23 -25.52 18.29 1.81
C LEU A 23 -24.24 18.02 1.02
N ALA A 24 -23.09 18.51 1.50
CA ALA A 24 -21.79 18.18 0.90
C ALA A 24 -21.48 16.68 1.03
N GLN A 25 -21.79 16.06 2.17
CA GLN A 25 -21.65 14.63 2.37
C GLN A 25 -22.55 13.82 1.42
N ALA A 26 -23.81 14.26 1.25
CA ALA A 26 -24.73 13.63 0.31
C ALA A 26 -24.22 13.75 -1.14
N ALA A 27 -23.79 14.94 -1.56
CA ALA A 27 -23.23 15.17 -2.90
C ALA A 27 -21.97 14.33 -3.16
N TYR A 28 -21.12 14.13 -2.14
CA TYR A 28 -19.97 13.23 -2.23
C TYR A 28 -20.41 11.77 -2.38
N ARG A 29 -21.27 11.28 -1.49
CA ARG A 29 -21.76 9.90 -1.51
C ARG A 29 -22.41 9.56 -2.86
N ASP A 30 -23.29 10.44 -3.34
CA ASP A 30 -24.03 10.21 -4.58
C ASP A 30 -23.09 10.24 -5.80
N ALA A 31 -22.03 11.07 -5.75
CA ALA A 31 -20.96 11.04 -6.75
C ALA A 31 -20.13 9.76 -6.71
N VAL A 32 -19.79 9.25 -5.52
CA VAL A 32 -19.09 7.95 -5.36
C VAL A 32 -19.94 6.81 -5.92
N LEU A 33 -21.24 6.78 -5.62
CA LEU A 33 -22.17 5.78 -6.16
C LEU A 33 -22.24 5.85 -7.69
N TYR A 34 -22.28 7.05 -8.26
CA TYR A 34 -22.23 7.25 -9.70
C TYR A 34 -20.92 6.72 -10.30
N LEU A 35 -19.77 7.05 -9.71
CA LEU A 35 -18.46 6.58 -10.17
C LEU A 35 -18.32 5.07 -10.05
N LEU A 36 -18.86 4.43 -9.01
CA LEU A 36 -18.83 2.98 -8.90
C LEU A 36 -19.52 2.26 -10.06
N GLN A 37 -20.49 2.90 -10.73
CA GLN A 37 -21.18 2.35 -11.89
C GLN A 37 -20.49 2.72 -13.21
N GLN A 38 -20.12 3.99 -13.37
CA GLN A 38 -19.66 4.54 -14.65
C GLN A 38 -18.14 4.52 -14.80
N ASP A 39 -17.41 4.62 -13.70
CA ASP A 39 -15.95 4.65 -13.68
C ASP A 39 -15.39 3.96 -12.42
N PRO A 40 -15.52 2.63 -12.35
CA PRO A 40 -15.44 1.88 -11.10
C PRO A 40 -14.06 1.96 -10.43
N PHE A 41 -13.00 2.24 -11.19
CA PHE A 41 -11.67 2.47 -10.64
C PHE A 41 -11.67 3.64 -9.64
N TYR A 42 -12.12 4.82 -10.07
CA TYR A 42 -12.17 6.00 -9.21
C TYR A 42 -13.19 5.83 -8.08
N GLY A 43 -14.35 5.22 -8.37
CA GLY A 43 -15.35 4.93 -7.34
C GLY A 43 -14.81 4.04 -6.22
N ASN A 44 -14.06 3.00 -6.57
CA ASN A 44 -13.44 2.10 -5.59
C ASN A 44 -12.29 2.75 -4.80
N VAL A 45 -11.56 3.72 -5.37
CA VAL A 45 -10.58 4.50 -4.61
C VAL A 45 -11.29 5.43 -3.62
N LEU A 46 -12.23 6.26 -4.11
CA LEU A 46 -12.91 7.27 -3.31
C LEU A 46 -13.71 6.67 -2.14
N ARG A 47 -14.35 5.51 -2.33
CA ARG A 47 -15.10 4.85 -1.23
C ARG A 47 -14.22 4.42 -0.05
N GLN A 48 -12.91 4.25 -0.28
CA GLN A 48 -11.95 3.83 0.75
C GLN A 48 -11.27 5.03 1.44
N LEU A 49 -11.42 6.25 0.90
CA LEU A 49 -10.89 7.45 1.53
C LEU A 49 -11.77 7.88 2.70
N ALA A 50 -11.15 8.12 3.85
CA ALA A 50 -11.82 8.82 4.93
C ALA A 50 -12.08 10.27 4.50
N VAL A 51 -13.31 10.73 4.69
CA VAL A 51 -13.74 12.10 4.39
C VAL A 51 -13.83 12.90 5.68
N THR A 52 -13.20 14.06 5.70
CA THR A 52 -13.30 15.01 6.80
C THR A 52 -13.75 16.36 6.26
N PHE A 53 -14.46 17.13 7.08
CA PHE A 53 -14.91 18.48 6.73
C PHE A 53 -13.95 19.52 7.29
N TRP A 54 -13.71 20.57 6.52
CA TRP A 54 -12.93 21.73 6.95
C TRP A 54 -13.49 23.00 6.33
N ASP A 55 -13.94 23.92 7.17
CA ASP A 55 -14.55 25.18 6.75
C ASP A 55 -13.56 26.29 6.32
N ALA A 56 -12.42 25.93 5.72
CA ALA A 56 -11.54 26.91 5.09
C ALA A 56 -12.07 27.30 3.69
N PRO A 57 -12.14 28.60 3.36
CA PRO A 57 -12.83 29.10 2.16
C PRO A 57 -12.01 29.00 0.86
N THR A 58 -10.85 28.33 0.85
CA THR A 58 -9.89 28.48 -0.26
C THR A 58 -9.95 27.38 -1.32
N ALA A 59 -10.43 26.18 -0.98
CA ALA A 59 -10.51 25.08 -1.93
C ALA A 59 -11.64 24.11 -1.57
N PRO A 60 -12.52 23.73 -2.52
CA PRO A 60 -13.60 22.76 -2.29
C PRO A 60 -13.14 21.37 -1.87
N VAL A 61 -12.01 20.90 -2.43
CA VAL A 61 -11.41 19.59 -2.18
C VAL A 61 -9.93 19.71 -1.84
N SER A 62 -9.43 18.89 -0.93
CA SER A 62 -8.01 18.87 -0.51
C SER A 62 -7.61 17.49 0.00
N LEU A 63 -6.31 17.22 0.06
CA LEU A 63 -5.76 16.01 0.67
C LEU A 63 -4.98 16.36 1.94
N LYS A 64 -5.36 15.72 3.05
CA LYS A 64 -4.69 15.88 4.35
C LYS A 64 -3.98 14.59 4.75
N PRO A 65 -2.69 14.65 5.12
CA PRO A 65 -1.98 13.49 5.61
C PRO A 65 -2.31 13.23 7.07
N THR A 66 -2.28 11.96 7.47
CA THR A 66 -2.13 11.51 8.85
C THR A 66 -0.82 10.75 9.02
N ALA A 67 -0.59 10.17 10.20
CA ALA A 67 0.54 9.25 10.38
C ALA A 67 0.37 7.93 9.61
N GLN A 68 -0.84 7.59 9.16
CA GLN A 68 -1.16 6.29 8.56
C GLN A 68 -1.64 6.38 7.11
N ASP A 69 -2.33 7.45 6.75
CA ASP A 69 -3.09 7.54 5.50
C ASP A 69 -3.18 8.96 4.93
N TRP A 70 -3.93 9.09 3.84
CA TRP A 70 -4.41 10.36 3.30
C TRP A 70 -5.93 10.43 3.39
N GLN A 71 -6.44 11.54 3.88
CA GLN A 71 -7.86 11.81 3.99
C GLN A 71 -8.30 12.85 2.96
N LEU A 72 -9.49 12.66 2.40
CA LEU A 72 -10.14 13.67 1.58
C LEU A 72 -10.74 14.72 2.51
N GLN A 73 -10.33 15.97 2.34
CA GLN A 73 -10.95 17.11 2.99
C GLN A 73 -11.92 17.80 2.04
N LEU A 74 -13.17 17.94 2.47
CA LEU A 74 -14.18 18.71 1.78
C LEU A 74 -14.44 20.01 2.54
N SER A 75 -14.49 21.12 1.81
CA SER A 75 -14.94 22.41 2.35
C SER A 75 -16.36 22.69 1.84
N PRO A 76 -17.40 22.52 2.67
CA PRO A 76 -18.77 22.79 2.26
C PRO A 76 -18.96 24.25 1.83
N SER A 77 -18.33 25.19 2.55
CA SER A 77 -18.38 26.61 2.25
C SER A 77 -17.69 26.97 0.93
N ALA A 78 -16.52 26.39 0.63
CA ALA A 78 -15.87 26.61 -0.66
C ALA A 78 -16.64 25.92 -1.80
N LEU A 79 -17.14 24.71 -1.59
CA LEU A 79 -17.93 23.97 -2.60
C LEU A 79 -19.24 24.70 -2.95
N GLN A 80 -19.91 25.30 -1.96
CA GLN A 80 -21.08 26.18 -2.14
C GLN A 80 -20.78 27.40 -3.03
N GLN A 81 -19.56 27.91 -3.05
CA GLN A 81 -19.19 29.07 -3.87
C GLN A 81 -18.85 28.69 -5.32
N THR A 82 -18.75 27.39 -5.63
CA THR A 82 -18.39 26.95 -6.97
C THR A 82 -19.58 27.01 -7.94
N PRO A 83 -19.34 27.40 -9.20
CA PRO A 83 -20.34 27.27 -10.26
C PRO A 83 -20.42 25.84 -10.82
N TRP A 84 -19.79 24.85 -10.16
CA TRP A 84 -19.58 23.52 -10.73
C TRP A 84 -20.89 22.80 -11.03
N THR A 85 -20.92 22.14 -12.17
CA THR A 85 -21.94 21.14 -12.53
C THR A 85 -21.60 19.79 -11.90
N GLY A 86 -22.55 18.83 -11.96
CA GLY A 86 -22.28 17.46 -11.53
C GLY A 86 -21.13 16.80 -12.31
N ALA A 87 -20.93 17.15 -13.59
CA ALA A 87 -19.81 16.65 -14.39
C ALA A 87 -18.47 17.17 -13.86
N GLN A 88 -18.40 18.48 -13.58
CA GLN A 88 -17.21 19.13 -13.01
C GLN A 88 -16.91 18.61 -11.60
N TRP A 89 -17.93 18.32 -10.80
CA TRP A 89 -17.74 17.69 -9.48
C TRP A 89 -17.07 16.32 -9.61
N LEU A 90 -17.56 15.49 -10.53
CA LEU A 90 -16.95 14.18 -10.81
C LEU A 90 -15.52 14.33 -11.36
N ALA A 91 -15.25 15.33 -12.20
CA ALA A 91 -13.92 15.62 -12.72
C ALA A 91 -12.95 15.98 -11.59
N MET A 92 -13.36 16.85 -10.66
CA MET A 92 -12.53 17.26 -9.53
C MET A 92 -12.27 16.11 -8.53
N LEU A 93 -13.23 15.19 -8.34
CA LEU A 93 -12.98 13.98 -7.55
C LEU A 93 -11.97 13.04 -8.22
N ARG A 94 -12.05 12.86 -9.54
CA ARG A 94 -11.05 12.09 -10.30
C ARG A 94 -9.68 12.73 -10.24
N HIS A 95 -9.63 14.06 -10.35
CA HIS A 95 -8.43 14.86 -10.18
C HIS A 95 -7.76 14.56 -8.84
N THR A 96 -8.51 14.58 -7.73
CA THR A 96 -7.96 14.26 -6.40
C THR A 96 -7.38 12.84 -6.32
N VAL A 97 -8.04 11.85 -6.92
CA VAL A 97 -7.52 10.47 -7.01
C VAL A 97 -6.20 10.41 -7.79
N LEU A 98 -6.09 11.17 -8.87
CA LEU A 98 -4.88 11.20 -9.69
C LEU A 98 -3.69 11.85 -8.99
N HIS A 99 -3.90 12.88 -8.15
CA HIS A 99 -2.85 13.40 -7.28
C HIS A 99 -2.31 12.32 -6.33
N LEU A 100 -3.19 11.48 -5.74
CA LEU A 100 -2.76 10.33 -4.94
C LEU A 100 -2.04 9.27 -5.80
N LEU A 101 -2.50 9.01 -7.01
CA LEU A 101 -1.89 8.01 -7.90
C LEU A 101 -0.44 8.37 -8.24
N TRP A 102 -0.18 9.62 -8.60
CA TRP A 102 1.16 10.13 -8.95
C TRP A 102 1.96 10.65 -7.76
N ARG A 103 1.48 10.41 -6.54
CA ARG A 103 2.18 10.72 -5.27
C ARG A 103 2.48 12.21 -5.10
N HIS A 104 1.76 13.10 -5.78
CA HIS A 104 2.01 14.55 -5.73
C HIS A 104 2.04 15.10 -4.29
N PRO A 105 1.10 14.73 -3.40
CA PRO A 105 1.11 15.24 -2.04
C PRO A 105 2.38 14.91 -1.25
N GLN A 106 2.89 13.68 -1.36
CA GLN A 106 4.13 13.27 -0.69
C GLN A 106 5.37 13.82 -1.41
N ARG A 107 5.39 13.85 -2.75
CA ARG A 107 6.52 14.35 -3.57
C ARG A 107 6.81 15.83 -3.32
N TYR A 108 5.77 16.64 -3.09
CA TYR A 108 5.89 18.09 -3.03
C TYR A 108 5.60 18.69 -1.65
N ALA A 109 5.45 17.86 -0.61
CA ALA A 109 5.17 18.28 0.77
C ALA A 109 6.11 19.41 1.26
N THR A 110 7.41 19.31 0.97
CA THR A 110 8.40 20.33 1.32
C THR A 110 8.28 21.58 0.47
N ALA A 111 8.11 21.41 -0.86
CA ALA A 111 8.03 22.53 -1.79
C ALA A 111 6.83 23.44 -1.48
N VAL A 112 5.67 22.86 -1.12
CA VAL A 112 4.47 23.65 -0.82
C VAL A 112 4.55 24.46 0.48
N GLN A 113 5.57 24.27 1.33
CA GLN A 113 5.76 25.05 2.55
C GLN A 113 6.08 26.52 2.25
N THR A 114 6.80 26.77 1.15
CA THR A 114 7.13 28.14 0.73
C THR A 114 6.09 28.66 -0.27
N PRO A 115 5.52 29.88 -0.09
CA PRO A 115 4.50 30.40 -0.99
C PRO A 115 4.96 30.47 -2.45
N SER A 116 6.21 30.86 -2.70
CA SER A 116 6.78 30.97 -4.05
C SER A 116 6.79 29.64 -4.81
N GLN A 117 7.16 28.54 -4.14
CA GLN A 117 7.15 27.20 -4.74
C GLN A 117 5.74 26.58 -4.75
N ALA A 118 4.91 26.84 -3.75
CA ALA A 118 3.56 26.28 -3.66
C ALA A 118 2.71 26.57 -4.89
N GLY A 119 2.80 27.80 -5.42
CA GLY A 119 2.10 28.17 -6.65
C GLY A 119 2.59 27.43 -7.89
N LEU A 120 3.91 27.29 -8.06
CA LEU A 120 4.47 26.55 -9.19
C LEU A 120 4.15 25.06 -9.11
N VAL A 121 4.20 24.48 -7.91
CA VAL A 121 3.79 23.09 -7.67
C VAL A 121 2.33 22.90 -8.06
N ARG A 122 1.43 23.83 -7.68
CA ARG A 122 0.02 23.74 -8.06
C ARG A 122 -0.14 23.68 -9.56
N TRP A 123 0.41 24.66 -10.26
CA TRP A 123 0.36 24.70 -11.72
C TRP A 123 0.93 23.46 -12.39
N ALA A 124 2.08 22.97 -11.91
CA ALA A 124 2.74 21.80 -12.48
C ALA A 124 1.97 20.51 -12.24
N THR A 125 1.44 20.31 -11.03
CA THR A 125 0.75 19.08 -10.66
C THR A 125 -0.66 19.02 -11.22
N ASP A 126 -1.37 20.15 -11.26
CA ASP A 126 -2.70 20.25 -11.88
C ASP A 126 -2.62 20.00 -13.38
N ALA A 127 -1.65 20.60 -14.08
CA ALA A 127 -1.48 20.36 -15.52
C ALA A 127 -1.17 18.88 -15.83
N ALA A 128 -0.34 18.23 -15.02
CA ALA A 128 -0.03 16.81 -15.14
C ALA A 128 -1.27 15.93 -14.95
N VAL A 129 -2.27 16.40 -14.19
CA VAL A 129 -3.49 15.65 -13.88
C VAL A 129 -4.62 15.94 -14.86
N ASN A 130 -4.86 17.22 -15.12
CA ASN A 130 -6.04 17.70 -15.83
C ASN A 130 -6.04 17.31 -17.32
N ASP A 131 -4.87 17.05 -17.92
CA ASP A 131 -4.75 16.54 -19.29
C ASP A 131 -5.38 15.13 -19.51
N TYR A 132 -5.76 14.46 -18.42
CA TYR A 132 -6.44 13.16 -18.44
C TYR A 132 -7.94 13.25 -18.19
N LEU A 133 -8.47 14.44 -17.92
CA LEU A 133 -9.83 14.64 -17.47
C LEU A 133 -10.64 15.43 -18.51
N ALA A 134 -11.91 15.05 -18.65
CA ALA A 134 -12.91 15.81 -19.36
C ALA A 134 -13.79 16.59 -18.36
N ASP A 135 -14.59 17.52 -18.86
CA ASP A 135 -15.57 18.29 -18.07
C ASP A 135 -14.96 19.06 -16.89
N LEU A 136 -13.72 19.54 -17.02
CA LEU A 136 -13.08 20.36 -16.02
C LEU A 136 -13.72 21.76 -15.92
N PRO A 137 -13.56 22.47 -14.78
CA PRO A 137 -13.80 23.91 -14.72
C PRO A 137 -13.03 24.65 -15.81
N ALA A 138 -13.63 25.70 -16.39
CA ALA A 138 -13.08 26.39 -17.58
C ALA A 138 -11.69 27.00 -17.35
N ASP A 139 -11.37 27.32 -16.09
CA ASP A 139 -10.11 27.90 -15.65
C ASP A 139 -9.17 26.87 -14.99
N ALA A 140 -9.47 25.57 -15.12
CA ALA A 140 -8.57 24.50 -14.68
C ALA A 140 -7.22 24.56 -15.41
N ILE A 141 -6.15 24.29 -14.67
CA ILE A 141 -4.78 24.37 -15.19
C ILE A 141 -4.46 23.09 -15.97
N THR A 142 -4.26 23.19 -17.28
CA THR A 142 -3.85 22.11 -18.18
C THR A 142 -2.47 22.41 -18.80
N SER A 143 -1.88 21.46 -19.53
CA SER A 143 -0.66 21.73 -20.31
C SER A 143 -0.88 22.82 -21.37
N GLN A 144 -2.08 22.93 -21.94
CA GLN A 144 -2.42 24.02 -22.85
C GLN A 144 -2.40 25.37 -22.12
N LYS A 145 -2.87 25.43 -20.87
CA LYS A 145 -2.80 26.64 -20.05
C LYS A 145 -1.36 26.99 -19.69
N LEU A 146 -0.51 25.99 -19.45
CA LEU A 146 0.93 26.19 -19.31
C LEU A 146 1.55 26.74 -20.59
N ALA A 147 1.22 26.21 -21.77
CA ALA A 147 1.74 26.72 -23.04
C ALA A 147 1.38 28.20 -23.26
N GLN A 148 0.14 28.59 -22.93
CA GLN A 148 -0.28 30.00 -22.98
C GLN A 148 0.52 30.89 -22.03
N LEU A 149 0.82 30.40 -20.84
CA LEU A 149 1.57 31.12 -19.82
C LEU A 149 3.05 31.26 -20.17
N LEU A 150 3.65 30.16 -20.64
CA LEU A 150 5.07 30.08 -20.95
C LEU A 150 5.40 30.74 -22.30
N GLU A 151 4.39 30.95 -23.15
CA GLU A 151 4.55 31.41 -24.54
C GLU A 151 5.44 30.45 -25.36
N GLU A 152 5.47 29.17 -24.98
CA GLU A 152 6.29 28.12 -25.57
C GLU A 152 5.48 26.82 -25.74
N PRO A 153 5.85 25.94 -26.69
CA PRO A 153 5.20 24.63 -26.82
C PRO A 153 5.40 23.76 -25.58
N VAL A 154 4.28 23.32 -24.98
CA VAL A 154 4.26 22.38 -23.85
C VAL A 154 3.62 21.08 -24.31
N LEU A 155 4.36 19.98 -24.19
CA LEU A 155 3.82 18.64 -24.47
C LEU A 155 2.77 18.26 -23.41
N PRO A 156 1.63 17.69 -23.81
CA PRO A 156 0.62 17.24 -22.86
C PRO A 156 1.06 15.98 -22.11
N ARG A 157 0.41 15.70 -20.98
CA ARG A 157 0.53 14.44 -20.20
C ARG A 157 1.96 14.12 -19.73
N GLN A 158 2.77 15.13 -19.48
CA GLN A 158 4.11 14.97 -18.88
C GLN A 158 4.02 14.81 -17.36
N ASP A 159 5.09 14.30 -16.75
CA ASP A 159 5.21 14.28 -15.29
C ASP A 159 5.30 15.70 -14.73
N SER A 160 4.70 15.92 -13.56
CA SER A 160 4.69 17.22 -12.87
C SER A 160 6.08 17.81 -12.62
N ALA A 161 7.14 16.99 -12.53
CA ALA A 161 8.52 17.48 -12.40
C ALA A 161 9.00 18.20 -13.67
N VAL A 162 8.57 17.76 -14.85
CA VAL A 162 8.90 18.40 -16.13
C VAL A 162 8.25 19.78 -16.19
N TYR A 163 6.95 19.87 -15.88
CA TYR A 163 6.24 21.15 -15.85
C TYR A 163 6.79 22.09 -14.76
N LEU A 164 7.13 21.56 -13.58
CA LEU A 164 7.72 22.36 -12.51
C LEU A 164 9.08 22.94 -12.93
N GLN A 165 9.89 22.18 -13.67
CA GLN A 165 11.16 22.67 -14.21
C GLN A 165 10.96 23.79 -15.22
N GLN A 166 10.00 23.66 -16.14
CA GLN A 166 9.67 24.71 -17.12
C GLN A 166 9.19 25.99 -16.41
N LEU A 167 8.28 25.85 -15.45
CA LEU A 167 7.76 26.96 -14.64
C LEU A 167 8.86 27.68 -13.84
N ARG A 168 9.83 26.93 -13.28
CA ARG A 168 10.98 27.52 -12.58
C ARG A 168 11.89 28.30 -13.52
N ARG A 169 12.14 27.80 -14.74
CA ARG A 169 12.93 28.50 -15.76
C ARG A 169 12.25 29.80 -16.19
N TRP A 170 10.95 29.72 -16.48
CA TRP A 170 10.13 30.89 -16.80
C TRP A 170 10.14 31.92 -15.66
N GLN A 171 9.97 31.49 -14.41
CA GLN A 171 10.00 32.39 -13.25
C GLN A 171 11.36 33.09 -13.14
N ALA A 172 12.48 32.37 -13.34
CA ALA A 172 13.81 32.94 -13.30
C ALA A 172 14.07 33.99 -14.39
N GLN A 173 13.57 33.76 -15.62
CA GLN A 173 13.67 34.71 -16.73
C GLN A 173 12.82 35.98 -16.51
N LYS A 174 11.65 35.84 -15.86
CA LYS A 174 10.80 36.99 -15.52
C LYS A 174 11.30 37.75 -14.29
N ALA A 175 12.04 37.10 -13.39
CA ALA A 175 12.69 37.75 -12.24
C ALA A 175 13.73 38.80 -12.64
N THR A 176 14.36 38.61 -13.80
CA THR A 176 15.37 39.53 -14.36
C THR A 176 14.78 40.72 -15.11
N THR A 177 13.47 40.75 -15.34
CA THR A 177 12.75 41.91 -15.88
C THR A 177 12.11 42.69 -14.73
N ASP A 178 11.98 44.03 -14.82
CA ASP A 178 11.47 44.98 -13.77
C ASP A 178 10.04 44.72 -13.24
N TRP A 179 9.49 43.54 -13.47
CA TRP A 179 8.18 43.10 -12.99
C TRP A 179 8.30 42.59 -11.56
N GLN A 180 7.50 43.16 -10.65
CA GLN A 180 7.36 42.64 -9.30
C GLN A 180 6.81 41.20 -9.35
N LEU A 181 7.68 40.21 -9.16
CA LEU A 181 7.27 38.82 -8.98
C LEU A 181 6.53 38.67 -7.66
N ALA A 182 5.27 38.26 -7.73
CA ALA A 182 4.53 37.88 -6.55
C ALA A 182 4.86 36.45 -6.09
N ALA A 183 4.75 36.21 -4.79
CA ALA A 183 4.91 34.91 -4.19
C ALA A 183 3.73 33.99 -4.60
N GLY A 184 4.01 32.94 -5.38
CA GLY A 184 3.04 31.87 -5.66
C GLY A 184 2.55 31.74 -7.11
N GLY A 185 3.39 32.07 -8.09
CA GLY A 185 3.14 31.81 -9.52
C GLY A 185 2.76 33.06 -10.31
N PRO A 186 2.40 32.92 -11.60
CA PRO A 186 2.08 34.05 -12.46
C PRO A 186 0.82 34.78 -11.99
N GLN A 187 0.96 36.00 -11.51
CA GLN A 187 -0.18 36.88 -11.18
C GLN A 187 -0.81 37.55 -12.42
N THR A 188 -0.24 37.37 -13.61
CA THR A 188 -0.69 38.07 -14.84
C THR A 188 -1.94 37.48 -15.47
N LEU A 189 -2.48 36.38 -14.93
CA LEU A 189 -3.76 35.83 -15.34
C LEU A 189 -4.85 36.24 -14.33
N PRO A 190 -6.10 36.53 -14.76
CA PRO A 190 -7.20 36.77 -13.84
C PRO A 190 -7.19 35.69 -12.77
N LYS A 191 -7.33 36.04 -11.49
CA LYS A 191 -7.28 35.11 -10.33
C LYS A 191 -7.90 33.76 -10.72
N THR A 192 -7.08 32.79 -11.13
CA THR A 192 -7.55 31.45 -11.47
C THR A 192 -8.15 30.90 -10.19
N ALA A 193 -9.43 30.50 -10.21
CA ALA A 193 -10.08 30.03 -9.01
C ALA A 193 -9.33 28.79 -8.52
N GLN A 194 -9.13 28.72 -7.20
CA GLN A 194 -8.47 27.57 -6.61
C GLN A 194 -9.50 26.44 -6.48
N HIS A 195 -9.46 25.52 -7.45
CA HIS A 195 -10.40 24.38 -7.54
C HIS A 195 -10.05 23.26 -6.55
N ASP A 196 -8.79 23.19 -6.10
CA ASP A 196 -8.32 22.21 -5.13
C ASP A 196 -7.21 22.76 -4.20
N GLY A 197 -7.01 22.08 -3.06
CA GLY A 197 -6.16 22.53 -1.97
C GLY A 197 -4.85 21.74 -1.87
N HIS A 198 -3.72 22.39 -2.16
CA HIS A 198 -2.38 21.79 -1.98
C HIS A 198 -1.71 22.17 -0.66
N SER A 199 -2.27 23.12 0.09
CA SER A 199 -1.73 23.56 1.38
C SER A 199 -1.72 22.44 2.42
N GLY A 200 -2.68 21.50 2.34
CA GLY A 200 -2.76 20.33 3.21
C GLY A 200 -1.54 19.40 3.11
N TRP A 201 -0.82 19.42 1.98
CA TRP A 201 0.33 18.54 1.74
C TRP A 201 1.53 18.90 2.63
N ARG A 202 1.57 20.12 3.18
CA ARG A 202 2.63 20.57 4.12
C ARG A 202 2.75 19.69 5.35
N GLY A 203 1.67 19.00 5.75
CA GLY A 203 1.66 18.10 6.90
C GLY A 203 2.34 16.75 6.65
N ALA A 204 2.75 16.44 5.42
CA ALA A 204 3.34 15.14 5.09
C ALA A 204 4.85 15.14 5.37
N ASN A 205 5.20 14.92 6.64
CA ASN A 205 6.57 14.75 7.10
C ASN A 205 7.22 13.46 6.58
N ASP A 206 8.55 13.37 6.60
CA ASP A 206 9.24 12.17 6.11
C ASP A 206 9.12 10.97 7.06
N GLU A 207 8.91 11.20 8.36
CA GLU A 207 8.82 10.14 9.39
C GLU A 207 7.72 9.11 9.10
N ALA A 208 6.54 9.56 8.65
CA ALA A 208 5.41 8.69 8.33
C ALA A 208 5.22 8.47 6.81
N ALA A 209 6.19 8.87 5.99
CA ALA A 209 6.09 8.79 4.53
C ALA A 209 5.98 7.34 4.03
N GLU A 210 6.72 6.41 4.62
CA GLU A 210 6.68 5.00 4.24
C GLU A 210 5.32 4.37 4.57
N THR A 211 4.79 4.61 5.76
CA THR A 211 3.46 4.12 6.18
C THR A 211 2.38 4.61 5.23
N ARG A 212 2.38 5.91 4.89
CA ARG A 212 1.42 6.48 3.93
C ARG A 212 1.59 5.91 2.52
N GLU A 213 2.82 5.64 2.09
CA GLU A 213 3.08 5.02 0.78
C GLU A 213 2.56 3.58 0.73
N GLN A 214 2.75 2.80 1.80
CA GLN A 214 2.22 1.44 1.92
C GLN A 214 0.68 1.45 1.88
N TRP A 215 0.04 2.35 2.63
CA TRP A 215 -1.41 2.53 2.60
C TRP A 215 -1.90 2.93 1.20
N ARG A 216 -1.22 3.88 0.55
CA ARG A 216 -1.56 4.34 -0.82
C ARG A 216 -1.45 3.21 -1.83
N ALA A 217 -0.39 2.41 -1.77
CA ALA A 217 -0.23 1.24 -2.62
C ALA A 217 -1.38 0.24 -2.40
N GLN A 218 -1.71 -0.07 -1.14
CA GLN A 218 -2.81 -0.97 -0.80
C GLN A 218 -4.17 -0.45 -1.29
N LEU A 219 -4.42 0.85 -1.17
CA LEU A 219 -5.63 1.53 -1.67
C LEU A 219 -5.83 1.27 -3.17
N PHE A 220 -4.80 1.53 -3.98
CA PHE A 220 -4.85 1.35 -5.44
C PHE A 220 -4.88 -0.13 -5.85
N MET A 221 -4.15 -1.01 -5.14
CA MET A 221 -4.24 -2.46 -5.38
C MET A 221 -5.64 -3.00 -5.10
N THR A 222 -6.28 -2.55 -4.02
CA THR A 222 -7.65 -2.96 -3.67
C THR A 222 -8.66 -2.45 -4.70
N ALA A 223 -8.49 -1.20 -5.16
CA ALA A 223 -9.35 -0.64 -6.20
C ALA A 223 -9.17 -1.33 -7.57
N ASP A 224 -7.94 -1.67 -7.95
CA ASP A 224 -7.67 -2.39 -9.21
C ASP A 224 -8.16 -3.85 -9.17
N ARG A 225 -8.11 -4.52 -8.02
CA ARG A 225 -8.70 -5.87 -7.84
C ARG A 225 -10.23 -5.86 -7.90
N ALA A 226 -10.86 -4.74 -7.56
CA ALA A 226 -12.31 -4.60 -7.56
C ALA A 226 -12.90 -4.35 -8.96
N ILE A 227 -12.07 -4.15 -9.99
CA ILE A 227 -12.52 -3.91 -11.36
C ILE A 227 -12.18 -5.10 -12.27
N SER A 228 -13.06 -5.38 -13.23
CA SER A 228 -12.85 -6.43 -14.23
C SER A 228 -11.79 -6.04 -15.27
N ALA A 229 -11.24 -7.01 -15.99
CA ALA A 229 -10.30 -6.75 -17.08
C ALA A 229 -10.86 -5.78 -18.15
N LYS A 230 -12.15 -5.87 -18.45
CA LYS A 230 -12.84 -4.95 -19.39
C LYS A 230 -12.84 -3.51 -18.86
N GLN A 231 -13.15 -3.32 -17.58
CA GLN A 231 -13.13 -2.00 -16.92
C GLN A 231 -11.69 -1.47 -16.75
N ARG A 232 -10.71 -2.35 -16.54
CA ARG A 232 -9.30 -1.95 -16.53
C ARG A 232 -8.86 -1.43 -17.91
N GLY A 233 -9.34 -2.07 -18.99
CA GLY A 233 -9.04 -1.68 -20.37
C GLY A 233 -9.58 -0.29 -20.77
N THR A 234 -10.58 0.25 -20.08
CA THR A 234 -11.11 1.60 -20.35
C THR A 234 -10.26 2.70 -19.71
N LEU A 235 -9.32 2.37 -18.82
CA LEU A 235 -8.42 3.35 -18.22
C LEU A 235 -7.37 3.83 -19.23
N PRO A 236 -7.02 5.14 -19.23
CA PRO A 236 -5.88 5.64 -19.99
C PRO A 236 -4.60 4.84 -19.74
N GLY A 237 -3.81 4.59 -20.79
CA GLY A 237 -2.62 3.74 -20.71
C GLY A 237 -1.57 4.21 -19.70
N SER A 238 -1.43 5.51 -19.45
CA SER A 238 -0.54 6.05 -18.41
C SER A 238 -1.03 5.78 -16.98
N ILE A 239 -2.34 5.74 -16.76
CA ILE A 239 -2.93 5.34 -15.48
C ILE A 239 -2.69 3.85 -15.26
N GLN A 240 -2.91 3.02 -16.30
CA GLN A 240 -2.54 1.60 -16.25
C GLN A 240 -1.04 1.41 -15.97
N ALA A 241 -0.17 2.21 -16.61
CA ALA A 241 1.26 2.16 -16.38
C ALA A 241 1.66 2.60 -14.96
N ALA A 242 0.97 3.58 -14.37
CA ALA A 242 1.17 4.01 -12.98
C ALA A 242 0.66 2.98 -11.96
N LEU A 243 -0.40 2.23 -12.31
CA LEU A 243 -0.90 1.11 -11.51
C LEU A 243 -0.03 -0.13 -11.64
N LYS A 244 0.58 -0.37 -12.81
CA LYS A 244 1.42 -1.54 -13.08
C LYS A 244 2.50 -1.79 -12.00
N PRO A 245 3.30 -0.84 -11.50
CA PRO A 245 4.27 -1.13 -10.43
C PRO A 245 3.64 -1.40 -9.04
N LEU A 246 2.37 -1.03 -8.85
CA LEU A 246 1.61 -1.29 -7.61
C LEU A 246 0.91 -2.64 -7.66
N VAL A 247 0.35 -2.98 -8.83
CA VAL A 247 -0.45 -4.18 -9.12
C VAL A 247 0.40 -5.32 -9.65
N ALA A 248 1.57 -5.01 -10.26
CA ALA A 248 2.59 -6.00 -10.55
C ALA A 248 2.72 -6.81 -9.29
N GLU A 249 2.43 -8.09 -9.42
CA GLU A 249 2.61 -9.09 -8.39
C GLU A 249 4.04 -8.95 -7.94
N ARG A 250 4.25 -8.08 -6.95
CA ARG A 250 5.45 -8.12 -6.16
C ARG A 250 5.37 -9.51 -5.58
N PRO A 251 6.36 -10.38 -5.84
CA PRO A 251 6.51 -11.61 -5.10
C PRO A 251 6.29 -11.21 -3.65
N LEU A 252 5.29 -11.81 -2.98
CA LEU A 252 5.16 -11.61 -1.54
C LEU A 252 6.55 -11.91 -0.98
N ASP A 253 7.21 -10.88 -0.43
CA ASP A 253 8.50 -11.08 0.19
C ASP A 253 8.22 -11.98 1.39
N TRP A 254 8.41 -13.28 1.21
CA TRP A 254 8.18 -14.28 2.23
C TRP A 254 9.02 -13.96 3.47
N ARG A 255 10.14 -13.23 3.30
CA ARG A 255 10.92 -12.67 4.41
C ARG A 255 10.13 -11.60 5.16
N ALA A 256 9.36 -10.75 4.48
CA ALA A 256 8.46 -9.77 5.12
C ALA A 256 7.26 -10.43 5.79
N LEU A 257 6.71 -11.51 5.23
CA LEU A 257 5.66 -12.31 5.86
C LEU A 257 6.18 -13.05 7.10
N LEU A 258 7.38 -13.64 7.03
CA LEU A 258 8.08 -14.20 8.18
C LEU A 258 8.34 -13.09 9.22
N LYS A 259 8.86 -11.92 8.83
CA LYS A 259 9.06 -10.77 9.74
C LYS A 259 7.76 -10.34 10.44
N ARG A 260 6.63 -10.29 9.72
CA ARG A 260 5.31 -9.99 10.31
C ARG A 260 4.84 -11.10 11.26
N GLY A 261 5.01 -12.37 10.88
CA GLY A 261 4.72 -13.53 11.74
C GLY A 261 5.63 -13.64 12.97
N TRP A 262 6.85 -13.10 12.89
CA TRP A 262 7.84 -13.05 13.96
C TRP A 262 7.63 -11.87 14.91
N GLY A 263 7.01 -10.78 14.46
CA GLY A 263 6.87 -9.52 15.22
C GLY A 263 5.56 -9.29 15.97
N GLN A 264 4.49 -10.07 15.75
CA GLN A 264 3.14 -9.68 16.18
C GLN A 264 2.43 -10.59 17.21
N VAL A 265 3.09 -11.58 17.81
CA VAL A 265 2.45 -12.39 18.87
C VAL A 265 3.26 -12.37 20.17
N PRO A 266 2.71 -11.83 21.28
CA PRO A 266 3.41 -11.73 22.56
C PRO A 266 3.68 -13.12 23.16
N ALA A 267 4.92 -13.41 23.55
CA ALA A 267 5.31 -14.65 24.26
C ALA A 267 5.56 -14.37 25.77
N GLY A 268 4.60 -13.69 26.40
CA GLY A 268 4.63 -13.38 27.84
C GLY A 268 5.64 -12.29 28.26
N ARG A 269 5.80 -12.12 29.57
CA ARG A 269 6.62 -11.06 30.19
C ARG A 269 7.67 -11.67 31.12
N GLN A 270 8.89 -11.11 31.10
CA GLN A 270 9.98 -11.50 31.99
C GLN A 270 10.40 -10.32 32.89
N PRO A 271 10.84 -10.60 34.13
CA PRO A 271 11.36 -9.59 35.04
C PRO A 271 12.66 -8.98 34.51
N ALA A 272 12.65 -7.66 34.37
CA ALA A 272 13.76 -6.82 33.95
C ALA A 272 14.24 -5.98 35.14
N TYR A 273 15.27 -6.48 35.81
CA TYR A 273 15.83 -5.89 37.03
C TYR A 273 16.48 -4.50 36.83
N GLY A 274 16.71 -4.08 35.58
CA GLY A 274 17.14 -2.72 35.23
C GLY A 274 16.02 -1.73 34.94
N ARG A 275 14.75 -2.12 35.13
CA ARG A 275 13.57 -1.26 34.93
C ARG A 275 12.67 -1.31 36.16
N PHE A 276 12.02 -0.21 36.48
CA PHE A 276 11.00 -0.17 37.54
C PHE A 276 9.69 -0.79 37.07
N ASN A 277 8.98 -1.44 37.99
CA ASN A 277 7.63 -1.94 37.74
C ASN A 277 6.67 -0.77 37.44
N ARG A 278 6.08 -0.73 36.23
CA ARG A 278 5.20 0.38 35.79
C ARG A 278 3.96 0.58 36.67
N ARG A 279 3.47 -0.48 37.34
CA ARG A 279 2.29 -0.40 38.22
C ARG A 279 2.66 -0.03 39.65
N GLN A 280 3.89 -0.32 40.08
CA GLN A 280 4.38 -0.02 41.43
C GLN A 280 5.84 0.49 41.39
N PRO A 281 6.10 1.72 40.90
CA PRO A 281 7.46 2.20 40.67
C PRO A 281 8.26 2.43 41.96
N ALA A 282 7.59 2.65 43.09
CA ALA A 282 8.22 2.91 44.40
C ALA A 282 8.71 1.64 45.13
N ARG A 283 8.39 0.44 44.60
CA ARG A 283 8.81 -0.85 45.16
C ARG A 283 10.06 -1.35 44.44
N MET A 284 11.23 -1.00 44.98
CA MET A 284 12.55 -1.31 44.40
C MET A 284 12.88 -2.80 44.40
N ASP A 285 12.15 -3.60 45.18
CA ASP A 285 12.22 -5.06 45.24
C ASP A 285 11.54 -5.76 44.06
N LEU A 286 10.67 -5.04 43.32
CA LEU A 286 9.93 -5.59 42.18
C LEU A 286 10.57 -5.17 40.85
N PRO A 287 11.09 -6.11 40.04
CA PRO A 287 11.59 -5.80 38.71
C PRO A 287 10.45 -5.34 37.77
N GLY A 288 10.80 -4.50 36.79
CA GLY A 288 9.95 -4.17 35.66
C GLY A 288 9.70 -5.39 34.77
N GLU A 289 8.82 -5.27 33.77
CA GLU A 289 8.53 -6.37 32.85
C GLU A 289 8.94 -6.00 31.42
N ILE A 290 9.64 -6.89 30.72
CA ILE A 290 9.89 -6.80 29.27
C ILE A 290 9.13 -7.93 28.58
N VAL A 291 8.43 -7.62 27.49
CA VAL A 291 7.79 -8.63 26.64
C VAL A 291 8.89 -9.37 25.89
N GLN A 292 8.99 -10.68 26.10
CA GLN A 292 9.84 -11.53 25.26
C GLN A 292 9.03 -12.00 24.05
N THR A 293 9.66 -11.97 22.88
CA THR A 293 9.15 -12.52 21.62
C THR A 293 10.07 -13.64 21.17
N TRP A 294 10.09 -14.76 21.90
CA TRP A 294 10.79 -15.96 21.46
C TRP A 294 9.73 -16.97 21.06
N ARG A 295 9.59 -17.20 19.74
CA ARG A 295 8.75 -18.29 19.22
C ARG A 295 9.60 -19.52 18.94
N LYS A 296 9.04 -20.69 19.29
CA LYS A 296 9.42 -21.97 18.71
C LYS A 296 8.71 -22.08 17.36
N ILE A 297 9.48 -22.34 16.31
CA ILE A 297 9.01 -22.45 14.93
C ILE A 297 9.31 -23.87 14.48
N ALA A 298 8.29 -24.57 13.99
CA ALA A 298 8.44 -25.87 13.36
C ALA A 298 8.45 -25.68 11.84
N VAL A 299 9.52 -26.13 11.20
CA VAL A 299 9.71 -26.04 9.75
C VAL A 299 9.69 -27.45 9.21
N PHE A 300 8.76 -27.75 8.31
CA PHE A 300 8.64 -29.04 7.66
C PHE A 300 9.20 -28.92 6.24
N VAL A 301 10.15 -29.79 5.89
CA VAL A 301 10.82 -29.79 4.60
C VAL A 301 10.44 -31.05 3.84
N ASP A 302 9.82 -30.86 2.69
CA ASP A 302 9.46 -31.94 1.78
C ASP A 302 10.73 -32.53 1.14
N GLU A 303 11.01 -33.80 1.43
CA GLU A 303 12.13 -34.56 0.86
C GLU A 303 11.73 -35.40 -0.35
N SER A 304 10.52 -35.25 -0.87
CA SER A 304 10.08 -35.99 -2.05
C SER A 304 11.01 -35.78 -3.25
N GLY A 305 10.99 -36.76 -4.17
CA GLY A 305 11.86 -36.78 -5.34
C GLY A 305 11.72 -35.57 -6.27
N SER A 306 10.65 -34.79 -6.14
CA SER A 306 10.38 -33.60 -6.95
C SER A 306 10.99 -32.30 -6.39
N MET A 307 11.48 -32.32 -5.15
CA MET A 307 12.31 -31.24 -4.59
C MET A 307 13.79 -31.47 -4.90
N GLY A 308 14.56 -30.43 -5.23
CA GLY A 308 16.01 -30.52 -5.44
C GLY A 308 16.82 -30.31 -4.14
N SER A 309 17.96 -30.99 -3.97
CA SER A 309 18.82 -30.77 -2.79
C SER A 309 19.33 -29.32 -2.69
N GLN A 310 19.65 -28.70 -3.83
CA GLN A 310 20.08 -27.29 -3.89
C GLN A 310 18.97 -26.32 -3.48
N GLU A 311 17.72 -26.64 -3.83
CA GLU A 311 16.53 -25.86 -3.51
C GLU A 311 16.26 -25.83 -2.00
N ILE A 312 16.35 -26.99 -1.37
CA ILE A 312 16.22 -27.16 0.08
C ILE A 312 17.34 -26.40 0.80
N SER A 313 18.60 -26.57 0.37
CA SER A 313 19.75 -25.87 0.97
C SER A 313 19.64 -24.35 0.86
N TYR A 314 19.16 -23.83 -0.28
CA TYR A 314 18.94 -22.41 -0.48
C TYR A 314 17.91 -21.86 0.52
N LEU A 315 16.76 -22.52 0.66
CA LEU A 315 15.70 -22.07 1.57
C LEU A 315 16.15 -22.08 3.04
N LEU A 316 16.82 -23.14 3.46
CA LEU A 316 17.35 -23.24 4.82
C LEU A 316 18.45 -22.21 5.09
N GLY A 317 19.33 -21.94 4.12
CA GLY A 317 20.35 -20.89 4.24
C GLY A 317 19.74 -19.49 4.37
N GLN A 318 18.65 -19.22 3.65
CA GLN A 318 17.92 -17.97 3.76
C GLN A 318 17.22 -17.84 5.13
N MET A 319 16.65 -18.92 5.66
CA MET A 319 16.07 -18.94 7.02
C MET A 319 17.14 -18.75 8.10
N ALA A 320 18.32 -19.36 7.95
CA ALA A 320 19.45 -19.19 8.85
C ALA A 320 19.96 -17.72 8.86
N THR A 321 19.95 -17.06 7.71
CA THR A 321 20.28 -15.61 7.62
C THR A 321 19.28 -14.75 8.41
N LEU A 322 18.01 -15.10 8.34
CA LEU A 322 16.97 -14.38 9.08
C LEU A 322 17.06 -14.62 10.61
N LEU A 323 17.52 -15.81 11.04
CA LEU A 323 17.80 -16.13 12.45
C LEU A 323 18.94 -15.32 13.07
N VAL A 324 19.83 -14.74 12.26
CA VAL A 324 20.87 -13.81 12.73
C VAL A 324 20.25 -12.51 13.23
N VAL A 325 19.19 -12.03 12.55
CA VAL A 325 18.52 -10.76 12.85
C VAL A 325 17.44 -10.94 13.93
N TYR A 326 16.75 -12.09 13.94
CA TYR A 326 15.67 -12.39 14.88
C TYR A 326 15.96 -13.70 15.63
N PRO A 327 16.33 -13.67 16.92
CA PRO A 327 16.61 -14.88 17.68
C PRO A 327 15.31 -15.66 17.92
N ALA A 328 15.12 -16.77 17.18
CA ALA A 328 14.02 -17.70 17.34
C ALA A 328 14.54 -19.15 17.44
N GLN A 329 13.80 -20.03 18.10
CA GLN A 329 14.12 -21.47 18.13
C GLN A 329 13.43 -22.12 16.93
N VAL A 330 14.18 -22.37 15.86
CA VAL A 330 13.68 -23.05 14.66
C VAL A 330 14.09 -24.51 14.71
N THR A 331 13.11 -25.41 14.67
CA THR A 331 13.33 -26.86 14.51
C THR A 331 12.85 -27.28 13.14
N VAL A 332 13.72 -27.93 12.38
CA VAL A 332 13.49 -28.40 11.02
C VAL A 332 13.21 -29.90 11.06
N TYR A 333 12.11 -30.32 10.46
CA TYR A 333 11.67 -31.71 10.36
C TYR A 333 11.56 -32.09 8.88
N PRO A 334 12.39 -33.01 8.37
CA PRO A 334 12.16 -33.59 7.05
C PRO A 334 10.88 -34.43 7.05
N PHE A 335 10.14 -34.42 5.93
CA PHE A 335 8.97 -35.27 5.74
C PHE A 335 8.83 -35.76 4.30
N ASP A 336 8.26 -36.95 4.14
CA ASP A 336 7.82 -37.49 2.85
C ASP A 336 6.38 -38.04 2.96
N THR A 337 6.22 -39.35 3.10
CA THR A 337 4.99 -40.04 3.48
C THR A 337 4.77 -40.06 4.99
N VAL A 338 5.84 -39.91 5.78
CA VAL A 338 5.82 -39.91 7.25
C VAL A 338 6.74 -38.80 7.77
N VAL A 339 6.41 -38.23 8.93
CA VAL A 339 7.33 -37.35 9.69
C VAL A 339 8.02 -38.20 10.74
N ASP A 340 9.34 -38.33 10.67
CA ASP A 340 10.15 -38.93 11.74
C ASP A 340 10.71 -37.84 12.67
N PRO A 341 10.22 -37.72 13.91
CA PRO A 341 10.72 -36.74 14.88
C PRO A 341 12.22 -36.89 15.20
N THR A 342 12.80 -38.09 15.00
CA THR A 342 14.22 -38.36 15.33
C THR A 342 15.19 -37.73 14.33
N GLN A 343 14.71 -37.39 13.13
CA GLN A 343 15.46 -36.67 12.09
C GLN A 343 15.34 -35.14 12.24
N GLY A 344 14.60 -34.66 13.24
CA GLY A 344 14.44 -33.24 13.50
C GLY A 344 15.73 -32.61 14.03
N PHE A 345 16.14 -31.47 13.48
CA PHE A 345 17.33 -30.74 13.93
C PHE A 345 17.03 -29.26 14.19
N ALA A 346 17.77 -28.66 15.12
CA ALA A 346 17.69 -27.22 15.34
C ALA A 346 18.44 -26.48 14.22
N LEU A 347 17.77 -25.55 13.54
CA LEU A 347 18.42 -24.71 12.54
C LEU A 347 19.33 -23.71 13.24
N GLU A 348 20.63 -23.92 13.12
CA GLU A 348 21.64 -23.01 13.66
C GLU A 348 21.94 -21.87 12.68
N ARG A 349 22.70 -20.87 13.15
CA ARG A 349 23.14 -19.70 12.34
C ARG A 349 24.18 -20.06 11.25
N ARG A 350 24.32 -21.34 10.91
CA ARG A 350 25.23 -21.86 9.88
C ARG A 350 24.43 -22.71 8.88
N PRO A 351 24.75 -22.66 7.59
CA PRO A 351 24.08 -23.49 6.60
C PRO A 351 24.33 -24.97 6.92
N GLN A 352 23.25 -25.72 7.13
CA GLN A 352 23.30 -27.16 7.35
C GLN A 352 22.90 -27.88 6.07
N THR A 353 23.61 -28.97 5.75
CA THR A 353 23.29 -29.83 4.60
C THR A 353 22.40 -30.94 5.12
N LEU A 354 21.16 -31.02 4.61
CA LEU A 354 20.25 -32.12 4.91
C LEU A 354 20.77 -33.37 4.19
N GLN A 355 21.04 -34.43 4.95
CA GLN A 355 21.24 -35.76 4.37
C GLN A 355 19.86 -36.35 4.10
N ARG A 356 19.56 -36.61 2.82
CA ARG A 356 18.28 -37.20 2.42
C ARG A 356 18.13 -38.56 3.06
N THR A 357 17.02 -38.74 3.77
CA THR A 357 16.70 -40.01 4.43
C THR A 357 15.52 -40.74 3.79
N GLY A 358 14.77 -40.06 2.92
CA GLY A 358 13.60 -40.59 2.21
C GLY A 358 13.56 -40.32 0.70
N GLY A 359 12.49 -40.82 0.08
CA GLY A 359 12.23 -40.74 -1.37
C GLY A 359 10.84 -41.25 -1.78
N GLY A 360 9.94 -41.45 -0.81
CA GLY A 360 8.53 -41.74 -1.09
C GLY A 360 7.80 -40.47 -1.52
N GLY A 361 6.67 -40.62 -2.22
CA GLY A 361 5.82 -39.47 -2.60
C GLY A 361 5.37 -38.64 -1.39
N THR A 362 4.80 -37.46 -1.65
CA THR A 362 4.44 -36.50 -0.60
C THR A 362 3.08 -36.79 0.04
N ARG A 363 3.02 -36.88 1.37
CA ARG A 363 1.77 -36.93 2.15
C ARG A 363 1.70 -35.78 3.15
N PHE A 364 1.04 -34.69 2.78
CA PHE A 364 0.89 -33.52 3.65
C PHE A 364 0.14 -33.81 4.95
N GLN A 365 -0.79 -34.78 4.95
CA GLN A 365 -1.49 -35.18 6.18
C GLN A 365 -0.53 -35.67 7.27
N ALA A 366 0.63 -36.24 6.93
CA ALA A 366 1.62 -36.71 7.90
C ALA A 366 2.16 -35.56 8.79
N VAL A 367 2.31 -34.36 8.23
CA VAL A 367 2.71 -33.16 8.98
C VAL A 367 1.67 -32.85 10.04
N PHE A 368 0.39 -32.76 9.65
CA PHE A 368 -0.70 -32.46 10.57
C PHE A 368 -0.89 -33.56 11.62
N ASP A 369 -0.74 -34.83 11.27
CA ASP A 369 -0.84 -35.94 12.22
C ASP A 369 0.27 -35.90 13.29
N ALA A 370 1.44 -35.36 12.94
CA ALA A 370 2.58 -35.22 13.85
C ALA A 370 2.51 -33.97 14.76
N LEU A 371 1.80 -32.91 14.35
CA LEU A 371 1.72 -31.65 15.10
C LEU A 371 1.30 -31.80 16.57
N PRO A 372 0.27 -32.58 16.95
CA PRO A 372 -0.14 -32.73 18.35
C PRO A 372 0.97 -33.27 19.25
N ARG A 373 1.78 -34.20 18.73
CA ARG A 373 2.89 -34.81 19.46
C ARG A 373 4.09 -33.86 19.52
N LEU A 374 4.46 -33.25 18.39
CA LEU A 374 5.63 -32.37 18.28
C LEU A 374 5.46 -31.04 19.03
N LEU A 375 4.24 -30.49 19.04
CA LEU A 375 3.93 -29.21 19.69
C LEU A 375 3.38 -29.36 21.11
N ALA A 376 3.25 -30.59 21.62
CA ALA A 376 2.64 -30.91 22.91
C ALA A 376 1.28 -30.22 23.12
N GLY A 377 0.48 -30.10 22.06
CA GLY A 377 -0.84 -29.42 22.07
C GLY A 377 -0.79 -27.88 22.08
N SER A 378 0.39 -27.25 21.99
CA SER A 378 0.51 -25.79 21.91
C SER A 378 0.08 -25.25 20.54
N THR A 379 -0.70 -24.16 20.55
CA THR A 379 -1.22 -23.49 19.35
C THR A 379 -0.48 -22.19 19.00
N ASP A 380 0.45 -21.75 19.85
CA ASP A 380 1.10 -20.44 19.73
C ASP A 380 2.29 -20.41 18.74
N GLN A 381 2.57 -21.56 18.12
CA GLN A 381 3.73 -21.80 17.26
C GLN A 381 3.38 -21.57 15.79
N LEU A 382 4.34 -21.00 15.04
CA LEU A 382 4.26 -20.88 13.59
C LEU A 382 4.78 -22.17 12.96
N VAL A 383 3.97 -22.77 12.08
CA VAL A 383 4.35 -23.93 11.29
C VAL A 383 4.65 -23.46 9.87
N VAL A 384 5.84 -23.75 9.37
CA VAL A 384 6.25 -23.44 7.99
C VAL A 384 6.40 -24.75 7.23
N ILE A 385 5.78 -24.89 6.07
CA ILE A 385 5.89 -26.09 5.21
C ILE A 385 6.57 -25.66 3.91
N LEU A 386 7.74 -26.23 3.63
CA LEU A 386 8.49 -26.06 2.38
C LEU A 386 8.19 -27.25 1.47
N THR A 387 7.62 -27.01 0.30
CA THR A 387 7.25 -28.08 -0.65
C THR A 387 7.16 -27.52 -2.07
N ASP A 388 7.12 -28.38 -3.08
CA ASP A 388 6.75 -28.05 -4.45
C ASP A 388 5.23 -28.08 -4.67
N GLY A 389 4.44 -28.43 -3.64
CA GLY A 389 3.00 -28.37 -3.67
C GLY A 389 2.31 -29.54 -4.36
N TYR A 390 3.04 -30.58 -4.79
CA TYR A 390 2.46 -31.79 -5.36
C TYR A 390 2.15 -32.80 -4.26
N GLY A 391 0.90 -33.29 -4.21
CA GLY A 391 0.49 -34.27 -3.19
C GLY A 391 -1.01 -34.45 -3.12
N GLU A 392 -1.54 -34.59 -1.90
CA GLU A 392 -2.96 -34.83 -1.63
C GLU A 392 -3.82 -33.59 -1.96
N GLU A 393 -5.07 -33.78 -2.44
CA GLU A 393 -5.99 -32.67 -2.72
C GLU A 393 -6.69 -32.12 -1.48
N GLN A 394 -6.78 -32.94 -0.43
CA GLN A 394 -7.51 -32.65 0.79
C GLN A 394 -6.67 -33.02 2.02
N ILE A 395 -6.70 -32.14 3.01
CA ILE A 395 -6.03 -32.34 4.30
C ILE A 395 -7.00 -32.00 5.43
N ARG A 396 -6.83 -32.68 6.56
CA ARG A 396 -7.59 -32.46 7.80
C ARG A 396 -6.65 -31.89 8.86
N PRO A 397 -6.74 -30.59 9.17
CA PRO A 397 -5.96 -29.99 10.24
C PRO A 397 -6.32 -30.61 11.59
N THR A 398 -5.32 -31.00 12.36
CA THR A 398 -5.48 -31.64 13.68
C THR A 398 -5.40 -30.63 14.83
N LEU A 399 -4.78 -29.47 14.60
CA LEU A 399 -4.61 -28.37 15.57
C LEU A 399 -4.83 -27.01 14.90
N PRO A 400 -5.38 -26.01 15.62
CA PRO A 400 -5.56 -24.65 15.12
C PRO A 400 -4.27 -23.84 15.23
N VAL A 401 -3.24 -24.23 14.48
CA VAL A 401 -1.95 -23.53 14.40
C VAL A 401 -1.89 -22.57 13.21
N THR A 402 -1.06 -21.53 13.29
CA THR A 402 -0.76 -20.68 12.12
C THR A 402 0.16 -21.45 11.17
N VAL A 403 -0.30 -21.75 9.97
CA VAL A 403 0.48 -22.45 8.92
C VAL A 403 0.88 -21.47 7.81
N LEU A 404 2.14 -21.58 7.36
CA LEU A 404 2.67 -20.88 6.19
C LEU A 404 3.22 -21.91 5.20
N TRP A 405 2.68 -21.94 3.99
CA TRP A 405 3.16 -22.78 2.89
C TRP A 405 4.10 -21.96 2.01
N LEU A 406 5.31 -22.46 1.82
CA LEU A 406 6.30 -21.92 0.89
C LEU A 406 6.46 -22.91 -0.26
N LEU A 407 5.92 -22.54 -1.42
CA LEU A 407 5.90 -23.35 -2.63
C LEU A 407 7.10 -23.01 -3.52
N THR A 408 7.85 -24.02 -3.95
CA THR A 408 8.88 -23.86 -4.99
C THR A 408 8.28 -23.82 -6.40
N SER A 409 7.02 -24.26 -6.55
CA SER A 409 6.22 -24.23 -7.78
C SER A 409 5.21 -23.07 -7.81
N PRO A 410 4.63 -22.75 -8.97
CA PRO A 410 3.53 -21.80 -9.10
C PRO A 410 2.30 -22.19 -8.27
N ILE A 411 1.56 -21.20 -7.74
CA ILE A 411 0.39 -21.46 -6.85
C ILE A 411 -0.73 -22.25 -7.56
N ASP A 412 -0.89 -22.06 -8.87
CA ASP A 412 -1.83 -22.79 -9.72
C ASP A 412 -1.53 -24.29 -9.85
N GLN A 413 -0.31 -24.72 -9.50
CA GLN A 413 0.11 -26.12 -9.49
C GLN A 413 -0.02 -26.76 -8.09
N PHE A 414 -0.48 -26.01 -7.10
CA PHE A 414 -0.65 -26.53 -5.75
C PHE A 414 -1.84 -27.51 -5.68
N SER A 415 -1.59 -28.73 -5.22
CA SER A 415 -2.58 -29.81 -5.24
C SER A 415 -3.72 -29.61 -4.23
N ILE A 416 -3.46 -28.94 -3.10
CA ILE A 416 -4.45 -28.77 -2.02
C ILE A 416 -5.45 -27.65 -2.37
N LYS A 417 -6.74 -28.01 -2.50
CA LYS A 417 -7.82 -27.06 -2.84
C LYS A 417 -8.17 -26.08 -1.71
N HIS A 418 -8.02 -26.51 -0.46
CA HIS A 418 -8.33 -25.72 0.75
C HIS A 418 -7.21 -25.84 1.78
N ALA A 419 -6.06 -25.22 1.51
CA ALA A 419 -4.94 -25.25 2.45
C ALA A 419 -5.20 -24.34 3.67
N PRO A 420 -4.96 -24.82 4.90
CA PRO A 420 -5.04 -24.00 6.09
C PRO A 420 -3.86 -23.01 6.12
N GLY A 421 -4.14 -21.76 6.47
CA GLY A 421 -3.12 -20.72 6.61
C GLY A 421 -2.82 -19.96 5.31
N THR A 422 -1.59 -19.47 5.19
CA THR A 422 -1.16 -18.59 4.08
C THR A 422 -0.29 -19.37 3.10
N VAL A 423 -0.55 -19.24 1.79
CA VAL A 423 0.25 -19.88 0.73
C VAL A 423 1.06 -18.84 -0.04
N VAL A 424 2.34 -19.11 -0.25
CA VAL A 424 3.27 -18.22 -0.95
C VAL A 424 4.12 -19.02 -1.92
N SER A 425 4.20 -18.58 -3.18
CA SER A 425 5.12 -19.17 -4.18
C SER A 425 6.42 -18.38 -4.28
N LEU A 426 7.53 -19.12 -4.42
CA LEU A 426 8.89 -18.62 -4.57
C LEU A 426 9.27 -18.42 -6.04
N THR A 427 8.44 -18.88 -6.99
CA THR A 427 8.74 -18.84 -8.43
C THR A 427 9.00 -17.44 -8.98
N THR A 428 8.48 -16.42 -8.32
CA THR A 428 8.65 -15.01 -8.67
C THR A 428 9.82 -14.34 -7.92
N ASP A 429 10.49 -15.01 -6.97
CA ASP A 429 11.63 -14.46 -6.22
C ASP A 429 12.87 -14.34 -7.14
N PRO A 430 13.47 -13.13 -7.29
CA PRO A 430 14.62 -12.92 -8.18
C PRO A 430 15.85 -13.77 -7.82
N GLN A 431 16.07 -14.05 -6.53
CA GLN A 431 17.19 -14.87 -6.08
C GLN A 431 16.93 -16.36 -6.31
N TRP A 432 15.67 -16.79 -6.21
CA TRP A 432 15.22 -18.13 -6.59
C TRP A 432 15.37 -18.37 -8.10
N GLN A 433 14.97 -17.39 -8.92
CA GLN A 433 15.14 -17.46 -10.37
C GLN A 433 16.61 -17.48 -10.81
N ALA A 434 17.50 -16.83 -10.06
CA ALA A 434 18.93 -16.87 -10.31
C ALA A 434 19.53 -18.26 -10.04
N LEU A 435 19.03 -18.97 -9.01
CA LEU A 435 19.46 -20.33 -8.67
C LEU A 435 19.09 -21.35 -9.76
N ARG A 436 17.85 -21.30 -10.28
CA ARG A 436 17.39 -22.20 -11.36
C ARG A 436 18.01 -21.92 -12.73
N ARG A 437 18.75 -20.81 -12.88
CA ARG A 437 19.47 -20.43 -14.13
C ARG A 437 20.95 -20.84 -14.11
N GLN A 438 21.46 -21.33 -12.98
CA GLN A 438 22.80 -21.92 -12.93
C GLN A 438 22.71 -23.39 -13.37
N PRO A 439 23.53 -23.81 -14.35
CA PRO A 439 23.42 -25.13 -14.98
C PRO A 439 23.78 -26.30 -14.05
#